data_AF-A0A8C8FKW1-F1
#
_entry.id   AF-A0A8C8FKW1-F1
#
_cell.length_a   1.000
_cell.length_b   1.000
_cell.length_c   1.000
_cell.angle_alpha   90.00
_cell.angle_beta   90.00
_cell.angle_gamma   90.00
#
_symmetry.space_group_name_H-M   'P 1'
#
loop_
_entity.id
_entity.type
_entity.pdbx_description
1 polymer ?
#
loop_
_entity_poly.entity_id
_entity_poly.type
_entity_poly.pdbx_seq_one_letter_code
_entity_poly.pdbx_strand_id
1 'polypeptide(L)'
;MEDKGENGQTVKYYRLSEIEEQNTFKSTWIIINFNVYDVTKFLEEHPGGEEVLREQAGGDATESFEDVGHSSDAKEMAANMVIGELHPVSLATTIEETSSFWTNWLIPCLAAAVITVMYRMYTSVEQ
;
A
#
# COMPACT_ATOMS: atom_id res chain seq x y z
N MET A 1 -42.87 -4.84 -15.50
CA MET A 1 -41.47 -5.21 -15.20
C MET A 1 -41.10 -4.48 -13.93
N GLU A 2 -40.92 -5.20 -12.82
CA GLU A 2 -40.36 -4.65 -11.58
C GLU A 2 -38.89 -4.29 -11.82
N ASP A 3 -38.58 -3.00 -11.75
CA ASP A 3 -37.22 -2.49 -11.62
C ASP A 3 -36.82 -2.71 -10.14
N LYS A 4 -35.92 -3.67 -9.91
CA LYS A 4 -35.38 -3.98 -8.58
C LYS A 4 -34.44 -2.84 -8.20
N GLY A 5 -34.87 -2.04 -7.22
CA GLY A 5 -34.07 -0.98 -6.62
C GLY A 5 -32.67 -1.47 -6.23
N GLU A 6 -31.67 -0.81 -6.80
CA GLU A 6 -30.27 -0.96 -6.45
C GLU A 6 -30.07 -0.62 -4.98
N ASN A 7 -29.41 -1.52 -4.26
CA ASN A 7 -29.11 -1.38 -2.85
C ASN A 7 -28.08 -0.23 -2.71
N GLY A 8 -28.56 0.97 -2.35
CA GLY A 8 -27.75 2.18 -2.22
C GLY A 8 -26.79 2.13 -1.03
N GLN A 9 -25.74 1.33 -1.12
CA GLN A 9 -24.60 1.45 -0.23
C GLN A 9 -23.75 2.64 -0.70
N THR A 10 -23.87 3.76 0.01
CA THR A 10 -22.97 4.89 -0.15
C THR A 10 -21.56 4.45 0.28
N VAL A 11 -20.71 4.12 -0.68
CA VAL A 11 -19.30 3.85 -0.41
C VAL A 11 -18.67 5.13 0.14
N LYS A 12 -18.16 5.04 1.37
CA LYS A 12 -17.48 6.16 2.02
C LYS A 12 -16.01 6.14 1.63
N TYR A 13 -15.49 7.28 1.18
CA TYR A 13 -14.08 7.41 0.84
C TYR A 13 -13.31 8.05 1.98
N TYR A 14 -12.14 7.48 2.29
CA TYR A 14 -11.23 7.98 3.31
C TYR A 14 -9.91 8.41 2.68
N ARG A 15 -9.31 9.49 3.18
CA ARG A 15 -7.97 9.92 2.72
C ARG A 15 -6.90 9.16 3.47
N LEU A 16 -5.74 8.97 2.84
CA LEU A 16 -4.59 8.32 3.49
C LEU A 16 -4.23 8.99 4.82
N SER A 17 -4.19 10.33 4.85
CA SER A 17 -3.92 11.09 6.07
C SER A 17 -4.91 10.82 7.22
N GLU A 18 -6.18 10.56 6.91
CA GLU A 18 -7.18 10.24 7.93
C GLU A 18 -7.00 8.83 8.47
N ILE A 19 -6.57 7.90 7.61
CA ILE A 19 -6.30 6.51 7.96
C ILE A 19 -5.03 6.41 8.81
N GLU A 20 -3.98 7.16 8.46
CA GLU A 20 -2.71 7.24 9.21
C GLU A 20 -2.91 7.70 10.66
N GLU A 21 -3.92 8.55 10.91
CA GLU A 21 -4.29 8.99 12.26
C GLU A 21 -4.94 7.86 13.09
N GLN A 22 -5.46 6.82 12.45
CA GLN A 22 -6.09 5.66 13.11
C GLN A 22 -5.09 4.53 13.37
N ASN A 23 -4.05 4.86 14.14
CA ASN A 23 -2.95 3.96 14.49
C ASN A 23 -2.89 3.60 15.99
N THR A 24 -4.01 3.70 16.70
CA THR A 24 -4.05 3.55 18.17
C THR A 24 -4.87 2.32 18.58
N PHE A 25 -4.63 1.77 19.77
CA PHE A 25 -5.40 0.62 20.30
C PHE A 25 -6.93 0.82 20.32
N LYS A 26 -7.41 2.06 20.32
CA LYS A 26 -8.85 2.37 20.33
C LYS A 26 -9.43 2.60 18.94
N SER A 27 -8.57 2.71 17.93
CA SER A 27 -8.94 2.91 16.54
C SER A 27 -7.76 2.49 15.67
N THR A 28 -7.84 1.28 15.12
CA THR A 28 -6.84 0.69 14.23
C THR A 28 -7.48 0.39 12.90
N TRP A 29 -7.11 1.16 11.89
CA TRP A 29 -7.56 0.94 10.52
C TRP A 29 -6.41 0.45 9.66
N ILE A 30 -6.73 -0.42 8.70
CA ILE A 30 -5.76 -0.93 7.73
C ILE A 30 -6.37 -0.88 6.34
N ILE A 31 -5.51 -0.78 5.33
CA ILE A 31 -5.91 -0.82 3.93
C ILE A 31 -5.52 -2.18 3.36
N ILE A 32 -6.47 -2.85 2.69
CA ILE A 32 -6.21 -4.09 1.93
C ILE A 32 -6.89 -3.95 0.57
N ASN A 33 -6.14 -4.07 -0.52
CA ASN A 33 -6.64 -3.92 -1.89
C ASN A 33 -7.48 -2.64 -2.08
N PHE A 34 -6.98 -1.51 -1.56
CA PHE A 34 -7.63 -0.19 -1.59
C PHE A 34 -8.95 -0.06 -0.80
N ASN A 35 -9.38 -1.10 -0.09
CA ASN A 35 -10.50 -1.04 0.84
C ASN A 35 -9.98 -0.71 2.24
N VAL A 36 -10.76 0.04 3.01
CA VAL A 36 -10.43 0.44 4.38
C VAL A 36 -11.20 -0.43 5.35
N TYR A 37 -10.46 -1.07 6.26
CA TYR A 37 -10.98 -2.00 7.25
C TYR A 37 -10.80 -1.44 8.65
N ASP A 38 -11.85 -1.49 9.47
CA ASP A 38 -11.75 -1.21 10.90
C ASP A 38 -11.54 -2.52 11.65
N VAL A 39 -10.30 -2.78 12.06
CA VAL A 39 -9.91 -4.00 12.78
C VAL A 39 -9.80 -3.78 14.28
N THR A 40 -10.23 -2.62 14.80
CA THR A 40 -10.08 -2.25 16.22
C THR A 40 -10.63 -3.32 17.17
N LYS A 41 -11.81 -3.87 16.88
CA LYS A 41 -12.43 -4.93 17.70
C LYS A 41 -11.83 -6.30 17.47
N PHE A 42 -11.17 -6.49 16.33
CA PHE A 42 -10.61 -7.76 15.90
C PHE A 42 -9.16 -7.96 16.35
N LEU A 43 -8.50 -6.92 16.89
CA LEU A 43 -7.11 -6.99 17.36
C LEU A 43 -6.85 -8.20 18.28
N GLU A 44 -7.68 -8.37 19.31
CA GLU A 44 -7.54 -9.46 20.29
C GLU A 44 -8.04 -10.81 19.76
N GLU A 45 -8.91 -10.80 18.74
CA GLU A 45 -9.49 -12.01 18.14
C GLU A 45 -8.65 -12.54 16.98
N HIS A 46 -7.67 -11.77 16.51
CA HIS A 46 -6.83 -12.14 15.38
C HIS A 46 -5.93 -13.34 15.71
N PRO A 47 -6.06 -14.48 15.01
CA PRO A 47 -5.27 -15.68 15.30
C PRO A 47 -3.76 -15.50 15.14
N GLY A 48 -3.32 -14.54 14.31
CA GLY A 48 -1.91 -14.16 14.14
C GLY A 48 -1.37 -13.23 15.22
N GLY A 49 -2.21 -12.81 16.17
CA GLY A 49 -1.89 -11.84 17.22
C GLY A 49 -2.18 -10.39 16.84
N GLU A 50 -2.36 -9.53 17.84
CA GLU A 50 -2.64 -8.10 17.64
C GLU A 50 -1.45 -7.32 17.08
N GLU A 51 -0.21 -7.75 17.38
CA GLU A 51 1.01 -7.02 17.03
C GLU A 51 1.15 -6.84 15.53
N VAL A 52 0.89 -7.89 14.75
CA VAL A 52 1.02 -7.85 13.28
C VAL A 52 -0.02 -6.94 12.62
N LEU A 53 -1.20 -6.75 13.25
CA LEU A 53 -2.18 -5.77 12.79
C LEU A 53 -1.76 -4.35 13.17
N ARG A 54 -1.14 -4.20 14.35
CA ARG A 54 -0.69 -2.90 14.86
C ARG A 54 0.52 -2.36 14.09
N GLU A 55 1.41 -3.23 13.63
CA GLU A 55 2.53 -2.85 12.75
C GLU A 55 2.05 -2.27 11.41
N GLN A 56 0.88 -2.69 10.94
CA GLN A 56 0.26 -2.22 9.69
C GLN A 56 -0.80 -1.13 9.91
N ALA A 57 -1.00 -0.69 11.16
CA ALA A 57 -2.03 0.26 11.52
C ALA A 57 -1.79 1.63 10.83
N GLY A 58 -2.84 2.16 10.23
CA GLY A 58 -2.83 3.41 9.48
C GLY A 58 -2.19 3.32 8.10
N GLY A 59 -1.85 2.12 7.62
CA GLY A 59 -1.15 1.90 6.35
C GLY A 59 -1.78 0.84 5.45
N ASP A 60 -1.05 0.51 4.38
CA ASP A 60 -1.41 -0.56 3.45
C ASP A 60 -0.81 -1.90 3.89
N ALA A 61 -1.69 -2.82 4.25
CA ALA A 61 -1.38 -4.17 4.70
C ALA A 61 -1.56 -5.22 3.60
N THR A 62 -1.79 -4.81 2.34
CA THR A 62 -2.12 -5.72 1.23
C THR A 62 -1.06 -6.80 1.02
N GLU A 63 0.21 -6.42 0.98
CA GLU A 63 1.33 -7.35 0.81
C GLU A 63 1.39 -8.35 1.97
N SER A 64 1.38 -7.87 3.21
CA SER A 64 1.39 -8.73 4.41
C SER A 64 0.20 -9.68 4.47
N PHE A 65 -0.98 -9.22 4.04
CA PHE A 65 -2.20 -10.03 4.06
C PHE A 65 -2.15 -11.18 3.03
N GLU A 66 -1.65 -10.91 1.82
CA GLU A 66 -1.54 -11.91 0.75
C GLU A 66 -0.36 -12.86 0.97
N ASP A 67 0.78 -12.38 1.50
CA ASP A 67 1.96 -13.19 1.79
C ASP A 67 1.69 -14.27 2.84
N VAL A 68 0.86 -13.97 3.83
CA VAL A 68 0.44 -14.94 4.86
C VAL A 68 -0.47 -16.03 4.27
N GLY A 69 -1.20 -15.73 3.19
CA GLY A 69 -2.09 -16.70 2.54
C GLY A 69 -3.34 -17.03 3.34
N HIS A 70 -4.07 -16.01 3.81
CA HIS A 70 -5.33 -16.18 4.53
C HIS A 70 -6.36 -17.05 3.77
N SER A 71 -7.11 -17.88 4.50
CA SER A 71 -8.15 -18.76 3.93
C SER A 71 -9.32 -17.96 3.33
N SER A 72 -10.12 -18.61 2.48
CA SER A 72 -11.35 -18.01 1.92
C SER A 72 -12.26 -17.43 3.00
N ASP A 73 -12.44 -18.18 4.08
CA ASP A 73 -13.33 -17.82 5.18
C ASP A 73 -12.80 -16.59 5.93
N ALA A 74 -11.48 -16.49 6.10
CA ALA A 74 -10.83 -15.31 6.69
C ALA A 74 -10.99 -14.07 5.78
N LYS A 75 -10.88 -14.24 4.46
CA LYS A 75 -11.12 -13.15 3.49
C LYS A 75 -12.59 -12.70 3.51
N GLU A 76 -13.54 -13.62 3.67
CA GLU A 76 -14.96 -13.30 3.81
C GLU A 76 -15.27 -12.60 5.13
N MET A 77 -14.66 -13.04 6.24
CA MET A 77 -14.75 -12.32 7.53
C MET A 77 -14.19 -10.90 7.42
N ALA A 78 -13.04 -10.73 6.76
CA ALA A 78 -12.46 -9.41 6.51
C ALA A 78 -13.42 -8.50 5.73
N ALA A 79 -14.11 -9.02 4.71
CA ALA A 79 -15.07 -8.25 3.92
C ALA A 79 -16.21 -7.64 4.77
N ASN A 80 -16.58 -8.28 5.89
CA ASN A 80 -17.58 -7.74 6.81
C ASN A 80 -17.08 -6.58 7.69
N MET A 81 -15.76 -6.34 7.73
CA MET A 81 -15.12 -5.27 8.49
C MET A 81 -14.80 -4.03 7.63
N VAL A 82 -15.20 -4.02 6.37
CA VAL A 82 -15.00 -2.89 5.46
C VAL A 82 -15.86 -1.71 5.89
N ILE A 83 -15.23 -0.56 6.11
CA ILE A 83 -15.91 0.70 6.43
C ILE A 83 -15.97 1.66 5.25
N GLY A 84 -15.22 1.39 4.18
CA GLY A 84 -15.18 2.21 2.98
C GLY A 84 -13.97 1.90 2.09
N GLU A 85 -13.66 2.83 1.19
CA GLU A 85 -12.59 2.72 0.21
C GLU A 85 -11.58 3.88 0.34
N LEU A 86 -10.35 3.64 -0.10
CA LEU A 86 -9.32 4.67 -0.14
C LEU A 86 -9.64 5.69 -1.24
N HIS A 87 -9.50 6.97 -0.92
CA HIS A 87 -9.81 8.05 -1.84
C HIS A 87 -8.84 8.05 -3.05
N PRO A 88 -9.34 8.19 -4.30
CA PRO A 88 -8.55 8.01 -5.52
C PRO A 88 -7.40 9.02 -5.69
N VAL A 89 -7.53 10.22 -5.13
CA VAL A 89 -6.43 11.20 -5.11
C VAL A 89 -5.22 10.69 -4.32
N SER A 90 -5.44 9.89 -3.26
CA SER A 90 -4.35 9.31 -2.47
C SER A 90 -3.60 8.24 -3.27
N LEU A 91 -4.30 7.50 -4.15
CA LEU A 91 -3.69 6.51 -5.04
C LEU A 91 -2.73 7.15 -6.04
N ALA A 92 -3.10 8.31 -6.59
CA ALA A 92 -2.26 9.04 -7.54
C ALA A 92 -0.95 9.52 -6.92
N THR A 93 -0.98 9.98 -5.66
CA THR A 93 0.22 10.38 -4.91
C THR A 93 1.17 9.22 -4.71
N THR A 94 0.68 8.03 -4.33
CA THR A 94 1.52 6.83 -4.20
C THR A 94 2.15 6.42 -5.54
N ILE A 95 1.40 6.51 -6.64
CA ILE A 95 1.94 6.16 -7.97
C ILE A 95 3.03 7.14 -8.42
N GLU A 96 2.91 8.44 -8.12
CA GLU A 96 4.01 9.38 -8.39
C GLU A 96 5.26 9.07 -7.56
N GLU A 97 5.15 8.65 -6.30
CA GLU A 97 6.33 8.32 -5.48
C GLU A 97 7.07 7.05 -5.99
N THR A 98 6.34 6.08 -6.56
CA THR A 98 6.96 4.89 -7.19
C THR A 98 7.71 5.18 -8.49
N SER A 99 7.50 6.35 -9.11
CA SER A 99 8.22 6.76 -10.33
C SER A 99 9.74 6.95 -10.12
N SER A 100 10.18 6.97 -8.85
CA SER A 100 11.58 6.96 -8.40
C SER A 100 12.36 5.67 -8.76
N PHE A 101 11.70 4.64 -9.31
CA PHE A 101 12.34 3.39 -9.72
C PHE A 101 13.25 3.53 -10.96
N TRP A 102 12.97 4.46 -11.89
CA TRP A 102 13.81 4.65 -13.08
C TRP A 102 15.05 5.51 -12.80
N THR A 103 14.99 6.38 -11.79
CA THR A 103 16.15 7.19 -11.37
C THR A 103 17.26 6.33 -10.74
N ASN A 104 16.91 5.21 -10.10
CA ASN A 104 17.90 4.34 -9.45
C ASN A 104 18.72 3.49 -10.45
N TRP A 105 18.30 3.37 -11.72
CA TRP A 105 19.07 2.69 -12.78
C TRP A 105 19.75 3.67 -13.75
N LEU A 106 19.12 4.81 -14.04
CA LEU A 106 19.68 5.80 -14.96
C LEU A 106 20.91 6.50 -14.38
N ILE A 107 20.96 6.74 -13.07
CA ILE A 107 22.09 7.42 -12.41
C ILE A 107 23.37 6.56 -12.40
N PRO A 108 23.35 5.26 -12.01
CA PRO A 108 24.53 4.40 -12.10
C PRO A 108 25.03 4.20 -13.54
N CYS A 109 24.12 4.06 -14.51
CA CYS A 109 24.50 3.89 -15.92
C CYS A 109 25.23 5.11 -16.49
N LEU A 110 24.82 6.32 -16.11
CA LEU A 110 25.42 7.56 -16.59
C LEU A 110 26.82 7.77 -15.99
N ALA A 111 27.02 7.44 -14.72
CA ALA A 111 28.33 7.50 -14.07
C ALA A 111 29.35 6.53 -14.70
N ALA A 112 28.93 5.29 -15.00
CA ALA A 112 29.80 4.30 -15.65
C ALA A 112 30.22 4.73 -17.08
N ALA A 113 29.31 5.36 -17.83
CA ALA A 113 29.61 5.89 -19.15
C ALA A 113 30.66 7.01 -19.11
N VAL A 114 30.54 7.95 -18.15
CA VAL A 114 31.50 9.05 -17.97
C VAL A 114 32.88 8.54 -17.56
N ILE A 115 32.95 7.60 -16.61
CA ILE A 115 34.22 7.00 -16.17
C ILE A 115 34.91 6.27 -17.34
N THR A 116 34.13 5.54 -18.14
CA THR A 116 34.66 4.81 -19.31
C THR A 116 35.21 5.78 -20.37
N VAL A 117 34.50 6.88 -20.66
CA VAL A 117 34.97 7.90 -21.60
C VAL A 117 36.23 8.60 -21.08
N MET A 118 36.27 8.98 -19.80
CA MET A 118 37.46 9.60 -19.20
C MET A 118 38.67 8.67 -19.21
N TYR A 119 38.50 7.39 -18.87
CA TYR A 119 39.57 6.40 -18.91
C TYR A 119 40.09 6.17 -20.34
N ARG A 120 39.21 6.17 -21.34
CA ARG A 120 39.59 6.08 -22.75
C ARG A 120 40.33 7.32 -23.23
N MET A 121 39.97 8.52 -22.76
CA MET A 121 40.70 9.74 -23.08
C MET A 121 42.08 9.78 -22.44
N TYR A 122 42.19 9.37 -21.16
CA TYR A 122 43.47 9.29 -20.45
C TYR A 122 44.43 8.32 -21.14
N THR A 123 43.96 7.11 -21.47
CA THR A 123 44.80 6.10 -22.11
C THR A 123 45.13 6.39 -23.59
N SER A 124 44.40 7.31 -24.24
CA SER A 124 44.73 7.79 -25.59
C SER A 124 45.77 8.93 -25.60
N VAL A 125 46.07 9.53 -24.45
CA VAL A 125 47.08 10.60 -24.31
C VAL A 125 48.49 10.05 -24.04
N GLU A 126 48.61 8.80 -23.60
CA GLU A 126 49.89 8.16 -23.26
C GLU A 126 50.51 7.31 -24.41
N GLN A 127 50.02 7.42 -25.65
CA GLN A 127 50.65 6.87 -26.87
C GLN A 127 51.10 7.97 -27.82
#